data_AF-A0A843CBN8-F1
#
_entry.id   AF-A0A843CBN8-F1
#
_cell.length_a   1.000
_cell.length_b   1.000
_cell.length_c   1.000
_cell.angle_alpha   90.00
_cell.angle_beta   90.00
_cell.angle_gamma   90.00
#
_symmetry.space_group_name_H-M   'P 1'
#
loop_
_entity.id
_entity.type
_entity.pdbx_description
1 polymer ?
#
loop_
_entity_poly.entity_id
_entity_poly.type
_entity_poly.pdbx_seq_one_letter_code
_entity_poly.pdbx_strand_id
1 'polypeptide(L)'
;EELAFRGLMQYHATRTMGFPGIVFISILFGFLHIGNLSVLDVLLAGGVGFIFSVVVRKTGSLYGVSVSHGIINIVLFLIAPAYF
;
A
#
# COMPACT_ATOMS: atom_id res chain seq x y z
N GLU A 1 -6.66 -2.61 -5.19
CA GLU A 1 -5.21 -2.33 -5.18
C GLU A 1 -4.40 -3.45 -4.53
N GLU A 2 -4.77 -3.92 -3.33
CA GLU A 2 -3.99 -4.96 -2.62
C GLU A 2 -3.75 -6.25 -3.40
N LEU A 3 -4.73 -6.74 -4.16
CA LEU A 3 -4.56 -7.95 -4.97
C LEU A 3 -3.42 -7.80 -5.99
N ALA A 4 -3.34 -6.64 -6.66
CA ALA A 4 -2.30 -6.37 -7.64
C ALA A 4 -0.94 -6.17 -6.96
N PHE A 5 -0.86 -5.25 -5.99
CA PHE A 5 0.41 -4.89 -5.38
C PHE A 5 0.96 -5.97 -4.46
N ARG A 6 0.14 -6.53 -3.57
CA ARG A 6 0.59 -7.46 -2.52
C ARG A 6 0.43 -8.91 -2.96
N GLY A 7 -0.65 -9.20 -3.70
CA GLY A 7 -0.93 -10.54 -4.20
C GLY A 7 -0.04 -10.95 -5.37
N LEU A 8 0.06 -10.10 -6.40
CA LEU A 8 0.82 -10.42 -7.62
C LEU A 8 2.24 -9.85 -7.58
N MET A 9 2.38 -8.53 -7.52
CA MET A 9 3.66 -7.86 -7.72
C MET A 9 4.65 -8.14 -6.59
N GLN A 10 4.23 -7.99 -5.34
CA GLN A 10 5.06 -8.32 -4.18
C GLN A 10 5.43 -9.81 -4.15
N TYR A 11 4.50 -10.70 -4.50
CA TYR A 11 4.78 -12.14 -4.57
C TYR A 11 5.94 -12.44 -5.52
N HIS A 12 5.91 -11.89 -6.74
CA HIS A 12 6.99 -12.10 -7.70
C HIS A 12 8.27 -11.34 -7.30
N ALA A 13 8.17 -10.07 -6.89
CA ALA A 13 9.31 -9.27 -6.48
C ALA A 13 10.08 -9.88 -5.29
N THR A 14 9.37 -10.44 -4.31
CA THR A 14 10.02 -11.07 -3.16
C THR A 14 10.65 -12.42 -3.48
N ARG A 15 10.14 -13.15 -4.48
CA ARG A 15 10.79 -14.37 -4.97
C ARG A 15 12.06 -14.07 -5.77
N THR A 16 12.08 -12.97 -6.51
CA THR A 16 13.25 -12.57 -7.31
C THR A 16 14.32 -11.87 -6.48
N MET A 17 13.92 -10.99 -5.54
CA MET A 17 14.82 -10.05 -4.86
C MET A 17 14.86 -10.22 -3.34
N GLY A 18 14.03 -11.09 -2.75
CA GLY A 18 13.92 -11.21 -1.30
C GLY A 18 13.25 -9.99 -0.65
N PHE A 19 13.75 -9.57 0.51
CA PHE A 19 13.22 -8.39 1.23
C PHE A 19 13.29 -7.07 0.44
N PRO A 20 14.36 -6.79 -0.34
CA PRO A 20 14.37 -5.66 -1.28
C PRO A 20 13.14 -5.55 -2.19
N GLY A 21 12.50 -6.68 -2.54
CA GLY A 21 11.25 -6.67 -3.30
C GLY A 21 10.09 -5.97 -2.57
N ILE A 22 10.03 -6.03 -1.24
CA ILE A 22 9.04 -5.27 -0.44
C ILE A 22 9.31 -3.78 -0.56
N VAL A 23 10.57 -3.37 -0.39
CA VAL A 23 10.97 -1.95 -0.48
C VAL A 23 10.63 -1.41 -1.87
N PHE A 24 11.00 -2.15 -2.92
CA PHE A 24 10.71 -1.79 -4.31
C PHE A 24 9.21 -1.60 -4.56
N ILE A 25 8.37 -2.57 -4.19
CA ILE A 25 6.92 -2.47 -4.40
C ILE A 25 6.28 -1.36 -3.57
N SER A 26 6.79 -1.10 -2.36
CA SER A 26 6.28 -0.03 -1.50
C SER A 26 6.61 1.36 -2.08
N ILE A 27 7.82 1.54 -2.61
CA ILE A 27 8.23 2.75 -3.31
C ILE A 27 7.38 2.96 -4.57
N LEU A 28 7.21 1.91 -5.38
CA LEU A 28 6.38 1.96 -6.59
C LEU A 28 4.93 2.35 -6.27
N PHE A 29 4.35 1.76 -5.21
CA PHE A 29 3.00 2.07 -4.75
C PHE A 29 2.86 3.55 -4.36
N GLY A 30 3.83 4.09 -3.60
CA GLY A 30 3.86 5.51 -3.25
C GLY A 30 3.93 6.42 -4.48
N PHE A 31 4.80 6.11 -5.45
CA PHE A 31 4.93 6.93 -6.65
C PHE A 31 3.68 7.00 -7.52
N LEU A 32 2.81 5.98 -7.51
CA LEU A 32 1.53 6.07 -8.23
C LEU A 32 0.58 7.12 -7.65
N HIS A 33 0.79 7.54 -6.40
CA HIS A 33 0.00 8.58 -5.75
C HIS A 33 0.51 10.00 -6.08
N ILE A 34 1.57 10.13 -6.89
CA ILE A 34 2.08 11.45 -7.32
C ILE A 34 1.04 12.26 -8.10
N GLY A 35 0.02 11.61 -8.66
CA GLY A 35 -1.11 12.26 -9.32
C GLY A 35 -1.90 13.22 -8.42
N ASN A 36 -1.82 13.07 -7.10
CA ASN A 36 -2.42 13.98 -6.13
C ASN A 36 -1.59 15.27 -5.91
N LEU A 37 -0.48 15.44 -6.65
CA LEU A 37 0.42 16.60 -6.61
C LEU A 37 0.96 16.94 -5.21
N SER A 38 0.99 15.94 -4.32
CA SER A 38 1.41 16.08 -2.93
C SER A 38 2.51 15.08 -2.62
N VAL A 39 3.70 15.58 -2.28
CA VAL A 39 4.82 14.74 -1.81
C VAL A 39 4.45 14.04 -0.50
N LEU A 40 3.66 14.69 0.35
CA LEU A 40 3.20 14.08 1.60
C LEU A 40 2.33 12.85 1.34
N ASP A 41 1.47 12.91 0.32
CA ASP A 41 0.62 11.78 -0.06
C ASP A 41 1.43 10.61 -0.62
N VAL A 42 2.45 10.90 -1.46
CA VAL A 42 3.40 9.88 -1.94
C VAL A 42 4.11 9.17 -0.78
N LEU A 43 4.60 9.95 0.21
CA LEU A 43 5.26 9.39 1.39
C LEU A 43 4.31 8.59 2.27
N LEU A 44 3.08 9.08 2.47
CA LEU A 44 2.06 8.39 3.25
C LEU A 44 1.65 7.07 2.60
N ALA A 45 1.29 7.09 1.33
CA ALA A 45 0.89 5.91 0.57
C ALA A 45 2.03 4.88 0.52
N GLY A 46 3.27 5.32 0.25
CA GLY A 46 4.45 4.44 0.28
C GLY A 46 4.72 3.83 1.66
N GLY A 47 4.62 4.64 2.72
CA GLY A 47 4.81 4.19 4.11
C GLY A 47 3.75 3.19 4.56
N VAL A 48 2.47 3.48 4.35
CA VAL A 48 1.37 2.55 4.60
C VAL A 48 1.53 1.29 3.75
N GLY A 49 1.94 1.46 2.50
CA GLY A 49 2.17 0.36 1.59
C GLY A 49 3.30 -0.58 2.03
N PHE A 50 4.35 -0.05 2.66
CA PHE A 50 5.40 -0.84 3.29
C PHE A 50 4.88 -1.62 4.49
N ILE A 51 4.08 -0.98 5.37
CA ILE A 51 3.46 -1.65 6.51
C ILE A 51 2.59 -2.82 6.03
N PHE A 52 1.73 -2.60 5.05
CA PHE A 52 0.88 -3.66 4.47
C PHE A 52 1.72 -4.78 3.86
N SER A 53 2.80 -4.45 3.17
CA SER A 53 3.69 -5.46 2.57
C SER A 53 4.33 -6.36 3.64
N VAL A 54 4.76 -5.78 4.77
CA VAL A 54 5.28 -6.54 5.91
C VAL A 54 4.19 -7.40 6.56
N VAL A 55 2.98 -6.86 6.74
CA VAL A 55 1.85 -7.60 7.31
C VAL A 55 1.48 -8.79 6.43
N VAL A 56 1.35 -8.61 5.12
CA VAL A 56 1.05 -9.71 4.18
C VAL A 56 2.17 -10.74 4.19
N ARG A 57 3.45 -10.32 4.23
CA ARG A 57 4.57 -11.27 4.31
C ARG A 57 4.54 -12.11 5.58
N LYS A 58 4.10 -11.55 6.71
CA LYS A 58 4.03 -12.27 8.00
C LYS A 58 2.78 -13.14 8.13
N THR A 59 1.63 -12.68 7.61
CA THR A 59 0.32 -13.30 7.85
C THR A 59 -0.18 -14.13 6.67
N GLY A 60 0.32 -13.88 5.46
CA GLY A 60 -0.20 -14.46 4.22
C GLY A 60 -1.58 -13.95 3.80
N SER A 61 -2.22 -13.07 4.58
CA SER A 61 -3.60 -12.65 4.35
C SER A 61 -3.69 -11.33 3.59
N LEU A 62 -4.34 -11.35 2.43
CA LEU A 62 -4.72 -10.13 1.70
C LEU A 62 -6.01 -9.51 2.24
N TYR A 63 -6.86 -10.29 2.92
CA TYR A 63 -8.16 -9.81 3.38
C TYR A 63 -8.01 -8.68 4.41
N GLY A 64 -7.15 -8.88 5.41
CA GLY A 64 -6.92 -7.88 6.45
C GLY A 64 -6.43 -6.54 5.90
N VAL A 65 -5.41 -6.57 5.02
CA VAL A 65 -4.90 -5.34 4.40
C VAL A 65 -5.89 -4.71 3.43
N SER A 66 -6.73 -5.51 2.74
CA SER A 66 -7.75 -4.98 1.84
C SER A 66 -8.86 -4.25 2.59
N VAL A 67 -9.32 -4.81 3.71
CA VAL A 67 -10.31 -4.16 4.59
C VAL A 67 -9.73 -2.89 5.19
N SER A 68 -8.51 -2.95 5.73
CA SER A 68 -7.82 -1.76 6.27
C SER A 68 -7.65 -0.67 5.22
N HIS A 69 -7.24 -1.03 4.00
CA HIS A 69 -7.11 -0.07 2.91
C HIS A 69 -8.47 0.55 2.55
N GLY A 70 -9.52 -0.26 2.43
CA GLY A 70 -10.88 0.23 2.19
C GLY A 70 -11.33 1.23 3.26
N ILE A 71 -11.05 0.95 4.53
CA ILE A 71 -11.35 1.87 5.64
C ILE A 71 -10.57 3.18 5.51
N ILE A 72 -9.27 3.13 5.19
CA ILE A 72 -8.46 4.33 4.96
C ILE A 72 -9.07 5.19 3.86
N ASN A 73 -9.49 4.59 2.74
CA ASN A 73 -10.09 5.33 1.63
C ASN A 73 -11.45 5.94 2.01
N ILE A 74 -12.29 5.22 2.75
CA ILE A 74 -13.54 5.78 3.29
C ILE A 74 -13.24 6.97 4.20
N VAL A 75 -12.27 6.84 5.09
CA VAL A 75 -11.91 7.94 6.00
C VAL A 75 -11.39 9.14 5.22
N LEU A 76 -10.44 8.94 4.30
CA LEU A 76 -9.79 10.05 3.59
C LEU A 76 -10.69 10.74 2.55
N PHE A 77 -11.54 9.99 1.86
CA PHE A 77 -12.32 10.52 0.73
C PHE A 77 -13.79 10.77 1.02
N LEU A 78 -14.35 10.18 2.09
CA LEU A 78 -15.76 10.37 2.46
C LEU A 78 -15.92 11.07 3.79
N ILE A 79 -15.24 10.61 4.85
CA ILE A 79 -15.45 11.15 6.20
C ILE A 79 -14.67 12.45 6.40
N ALA A 80 -13.35 12.45 6.21
CA ALA A 80 -12.50 13.60 6.51
C ALA A 80 -12.94 14.87 5.77
N PRO A 81 -13.25 14.86 4.46
CA PRO A 81 -13.71 16.05 3.75
C PRO A 81 -15.06 16.59 4.24
N ALA A 82 -15.84 15.79 4.98
CA ALA A 82 -17.12 16.21 5.53
C ALA A 82 -16.97 16.93 6.90
N TYR A 83 -15.82 16.82 7.56
CA TYR A 83 -15.60 17.32 8.93
C TYR A 83 -14.36 18.21 9.11
N PHE A 84 -13.40 18.16 8.19
CA PHE A 84 -12.13 18.91 8.23
C PHE A 84 -11.88 19.61 6.89
#